data_AF-A0A8T7GIA8-F1
#
_entry.id   AF-A0A8T7GIA8-F1
#
_cell.length_a   1.000
_cell.length_b   1.000
_cell.length_c   1.000
_cell.angle_alpha   90.00
_cell.angle_beta   90.00
_cell.angle_gamma   90.00
#
_symmetry.space_group_name_H-M   'P 1'
#
loop_
_entity.id
_entity.type
_entity.pdbx_description
1 polymer ?
#
loop_
_entity_poly.entity_id
_entity_poly.type
_entity_poly.pdbx_seq_one_letter_code
_entity_poly.pdbx_strand_id
1 'polypeptide(L)'
;MYTKIPKFLLFLFFINSILKKMEMEEAWKIINPLCRELNELINDGSLFFIKGQFDEINGMYNIYLNSKKIHISSRGLRDSIGDIEYHNNRLRIGFRSNGIPANIFIDLI
;
A
#
# COMPACT_ATOMS: atom_id res chain seq x y z
N MET A 1 -10.84 38.72 16.12
CA MET A 1 -9.52 38.37 15.57
C MET A 1 -9.68 37.11 14.71
N TYR A 2 -9.72 37.24 13.39
CA TYR A 2 -9.67 36.07 12.49
C TYR A 2 -8.21 35.86 12.12
N THR A 3 -7.59 34.82 12.68
CA THR A 3 -6.26 34.38 12.28
C THR A 3 -6.35 33.87 10.84
N LYS A 4 -5.65 34.53 9.91
CA LYS A 4 -5.52 34.05 8.52
C LYS A 4 -4.81 32.70 8.56
N ILE A 5 -5.56 31.62 8.34
CA ILE A 5 -4.97 30.29 8.16
C ILE A 5 -4.06 30.37 6.93
N PRO A 6 -2.78 29.98 7.03
CA PRO A 6 -1.87 29.99 5.90
C PRO A 6 -2.41 29.13 4.76
N LYS A 7 -2.42 29.63 3.52
CA LYS A 7 -2.89 28.87 2.32
C LYS A 7 -2.23 27.50 2.21
N PHE A 8 -0.97 27.38 2.66
CA PHE A 8 -0.23 26.13 2.73
C PHE A 8 -0.86 25.10 3.69
N LEU A 9 -1.33 25.54 4.86
CA LEU A 9 -2.02 24.70 5.84
C LEU A 9 -3.37 24.21 5.29
N LEU A 10 -4.08 25.08 4.56
CA LEU A 10 -5.32 24.71 3.89
C LEU A 10 -5.08 23.66 2.78
N PHE A 11 -4.00 23.81 2.02
CA PHE A 11 -3.59 22.86 0.99
C PHE A 11 -3.17 21.50 1.58
N LEU A 12 -2.42 21.50 2.69
CA LEU A 12 -2.07 20.28 3.41
C LEU A 12 -3.31 19.56 3.96
N PHE A 13 -4.28 20.33 4.45
CA PHE A 13 -5.56 19.81 4.93
C PHE A 13 -6.36 19.18 3.79
N PHE A 14 -6.34 19.81 2.61
CA PHE A 14 -7.01 19.31 1.41
C PHE A 14 -6.37 18.02 0.88
N ILE A 15 -5.03 17.95 0.84
CA ILE A 15 -4.32 16.71 0.45
C ILE A 15 -4.58 15.58 1.45
N ASN A 16 -4.54 15.87 2.75
CA ASN A 16 -4.90 14.87 3.77
C ASN A 16 -6.37 14.43 3.69
N SER A 17 -7.27 15.31 3.22
CA SER A 17 -8.68 14.98 2.99
C SER A 17 -8.90 14.01 1.81
N ILE A 18 -7.98 13.99 0.85
CA ILE A 18 -8.07 13.18 -0.38
C ILE A 18 -7.48 11.78 -0.19
N LEU A 19 -6.55 11.64 0.76
CA LEU A 19 -5.97 10.36 1.13
C LEU A 19 -6.77 9.75 2.28
N LYS A 20 -7.71 8.88 1.94
CA LYS A 20 -8.50 8.18 2.95
C LYS A 20 -7.65 7.09 3.59
N LYS A 21 -7.40 7.20 4.90
CA LYS A 21 -6.72 6.16 5.67
C LYS A 21 -7.51 4.86 5.58
N MET A 22 -6.76 3.77 5.49
CA MET A 22 -7.29 2.41 5.42
C MET A 22 -6.74 1.61 6.59
N GLU A 23 -7.63 0.86 7.23
CA GLU A 23 -7.28 -0.05 8.32
C GLU A 23 -6.58 -1.30 7.78
N MET A 24 -5.83 -1.97 8.66
CA MET A 24 -5.05 -3.15 8.29
C MET A 24 -5.92 -4.26 7.69
N GLU A 25 -7.09 -4.52 8.25
CA GLU A 25 -8.01 -5.57 7.79
C GLU A 25 -8.52 -5.30 6.37
N GLU A 26 -8.74 -4.02 6.02
CA GLU A 26 -9.15 -3.61 4.68
C GLU A 26 -8.00 -3.80 3.68
N ALA A 27 -6.79 -3.41 4.07
CA ALA A 27 -5.59 -3.62 3.26
C ALA A 27 -5.36 -5.11 2.96
N TRP A 28 -5.55 -5.98 3.95
CA TRP A 28 -5.40 -7.43 3.74
C TRP A 28 -6.48 -8.03 2.86
N LYS A 29 -7.72 -7.52 2.88
CA LYS A 29 -8.75 -7.95 1.92
C LYS A 29 -8.35 -7.67 0.47
N ILE A 30 -7.58 -6.61 0.24
CA ILE A 30 -7.07 -6.25 -1.08
C ILE A 30 -5.89 -7.14 -1.49
N ILE A 31 -4.98 -7.45 -0.55
CA ILE A 31 -3.73 -8.19 -0.82
C ILE A 31 -3.93 -9.70 -0.86
N ASN A 32 -4.73 -10.26 0.05
CA ASN A 32 -4.85 -11.71 0.25
C ASN A 32 -5.24 -12.51 -1.00
N PRO A 33 -6.17 -12.03 -1.84
CA PRO A 33 -6.50 -12.73 -3.07
C PRO A 33 -5.33 -12.85 -4.03
N LEU A 34 -4.35 -11.95 -3.92
CA LEU A 34 -3.32 -11.72 -4.93
C LEU A 34 -1.99 -12.36 -4.58
N CYS A 35 -1.58 -12.36 -3.31
CA CYS A 35 -0.29 -12.91 -2.93
C CYS A 35 -0.39 -13.71 -1.63
N ARG A 36 -0.68 -15.01 -1.77
CA ARG A 36 -0.78 -15.93 -0.62
C ARG A 36 0.50 -15.91 0.23
N GLU A 37 1.66 -15.75 -0.41
CA GLU A 37 2.96 -15.77 0.27
C GLU A 37 3.16 -14.58 1.21
N LEU A 38 2.48 -13.45 0.97
CA LEU A 38 2.51 -12.34 1.92
C LEU A 38 1.82 -12.73 3.24
N ASN A 39 0.76 -13.56 3.21
CA ASN A 39 0.17 -14.09 4.44
C ASN A 39 1.13 -15.00 5.21
N GLU A 40 1.94 -15.79 4.50
CA GLU A 40 2.95 -16.65 5.14
C GLU A 40 4.02 -15.80 5.85
N LEU A 41 4.45 -14.70 5.22
CA LEU A 41 5.40 -13.75 5.82
C LEU A 41 4.80 -12.93 6.98
N ILE A 42 3.49 -12.72 7.03
CA ILE A 42 2.84 -12.13 8.21
C ILE A 42 2.85 -13.15 9.35
N ASN A 43 2.42 -14.38 9.05
CA ASN A 43 2.31 -15.45 10.04
C ASN A 43 3.66 -15.82 10.66
N ASP A 44 4.75 -15.71 9.91
CA ASP A 44 6.10 -15.95 10.41
C ASP A 44 6.75 -14.71 11.10
N GLY A 45 6.02 -13.59 11.15
CA GLY A 45 6.48 -12.35 11.78
C GLY A 45 7.57 -11.60 11.00
N SER A 46 7.65 -11.81 9.68
CA SER A 46 8.62 -11.15 8.81
C SER A 46 8.05 -9.99 8.02
N LEU A 47 6.73 -9.81 7.99
CA LEU A 47 6.04 -8.73 7.30
C LEU A 47 5.13 -7.97 8.26
N PHE A 48 5.26 -6.65 8.29
CA PHE A 48 4.56 -5.76 9.21
C PHE A 48 3.78 -4.70 8.43
N PHE A 49 2.50 -4.55 8.73
CA PHE A 49 1.70 -3.47 8.19
C PHE A 49 2.10 -2.14 8.82
N ILE A 50 2.32 -1.12 7.97
CA ILE A 50 2.67 0.24 8.42
C ILE A 50 1.49 1.18 8.22
N LYS A 51 0.95 1.23 7.00
CA LYS A 51 -0.23 2.03 6.68
C LYS A 51 -0.87 1.59 5.36
N GLY A 52 -2.16 1.85 5.24
CA GLY A 52 -2.91 1.77 3.99
C GLY A 52 -3.56 3.12 3.71
N GLN A 53 -3.70 3.47 2.44
CA GLN A 53 -4.43 4.65 2.00
C GLN A 53 -5.11 4.40 0.65
N PHE A 54 -6.28 4.99 0.47
CA PHE A 54 -6.92 5.13 -0.84
C PHE A 54 -6.69 6.54 -1.35
N ASP A 55 -6.11 6.63 -2.55
CA ASP A 55 -5.94 7.86 -3.30
C ASP A 55 -7.18 8.09 -4.15
N GLU A 56 -8.06 9.01 -3.71
CA GLU A 56 -9.31 9.30 -4.41
C GLU A 56 -9.10 10.00 -5.75
N ILE A 57 -7.98 10.71 -5.96
CA ILE A 57 -7.68 11.36 -7.25
C ILE A 57 -7.39 10.30 -8.31
N ASN A 58 -6.52 9.35 -7.95
CA ASN A 58 -6.07 8.31 -8.87
C ASN A 58 -6.97 7.06 -8.83
N GLY A 59 -7.94 7.00 -7.90
CA GLY A 59 -8.78 5.84 -7.65
C GLY A 59 -7.96 4.60 -7.32
N MET A 60 -6.90 4.75 -6.52
CA MET A 60 -5.86 3.74 -6.35
C MET A 60 -5.57 3.43 -4.88
N TYR A 61 -5.39 2.15 -4.56
CA TYR A 61 -4.94 1.74 -3.23
C TYR A 61 -3.41 1.81 -3.12
N ASN A 62 -2.90 2.30 -2.01
CA ASN A 62 -1.48 2.27 -1.69
C ASN A 62 -1.30 1.66 -0.30
N ILE A 63 -0.59 0.53 -0.23
CA ILE A 63 -0.37 -0.22 1.00
C ILE A 63 1.13 -0.25 1.27
N TYR A 64 1.53 0.05 2.50
CA TYR A 64 2.92 0.18 2.92
C TYR A 64 3.21 -0.82 4.02
N LEU A 65 4.25 -1.62 3.80
CA LEU A 65 4.67 -2.73 4.64
C LEU A 65 6.17 -2.59 4.93
N ASN A 66 6.61 -3.08 6.09
CA ASN A 66 8.02 -3.34 6.37
C ASN A 66 8.26 -4.84 6.38
N SER A 67 9.44 -5.27 5.95
CA SER A 67 9.78 -6.68 5.95
C SER A 67 11.23 -6.95 6.29
N LYS A 68 11.48 -8.01 7.08
CA LYS A 68 12.84 -8.50 7.36
C LYS A 68 13.39 -9.38 6.22
N LYS A 69 12.48 -10.02 5.49
CA LYS A 69 12.80 -10.87 4.34
C LYS A 69 11.60 -10.91 3.42
N ILE A 70 11.85 -10.88 2.12
CA ILE A 70 10.81 -11.05 1.12
C ILE A 70 11.13 -12.23 0.23
N HIS A 71 10.15 -13.09 0.04
CA HIS A 71 10.21 -14.15 -0.94
C HIS A 71 8.85 -14.24 -1.60
N ILE A 72 8.81 -13.92 -2.90
CA ILE A 72 7.61 -13.98 -3.72
C ILE A 72 7.91 -14.89 -4.90
N SER A 73 7.12 -15.94 -5.07
CA SER A 73 7.13 -16.78 -6.25
C SER A 73 6.03 -16.37 -7.22
N SER A 74 6.30 -16.50 -8.51
CA SER A 74 5.31 -16.21 -9.57
C SER A 74 4.04 -17.06 -9.46
N ARG A 75 4.09 -18.21 -8.75
CA ARG A 75 2.95 -19.10 -8.55
C ARG A 75 2.00 -18.62 -7.44
N GLY A 76 2.48 -17.77 -6.53
CA GLY A 76 1.71 -17.18 -5.45
C GLY A 76 0.87 -15.98 -5.88
N LEU A 77 1.10 -15.48 -7.10
CA LEU A 77 0.55 -14.25 -7.62
C LEU A 77 -0.70 -14.50 -8.48
N ARG A 78 -1.86 -14.06 -7.99
CA ARG A 78 -3.14 -14.13 -8.70
C ARG A 78 -3.57 -12.73 -9.12
N ASP A 79 -4.28 -12.65 -10.25
CA ASP A 79 -4.62 -11.43 -10.98
C ASP A 79 -3.44 -10.62 -11.52
N SER A 80 -3.79 -9.64 -12.35
CA SER A 80 -2.90 -8.88 -13.23
C SER A 80 -1.90 -8.04 -12.44
N ILE A 81 -0.76 -8.64 -12.09
CA ILE A 81 0.42 -7.87 -11.75
C ILE A 81 0.79 -7.05 -12.98
N GLY A 82 0.85 -5.74 -12.79
CA GLY A 82 1.32 -4.84 -13.81
C GLY A 82 2.83 -4.90 -13.86
N ASP A 83 3.46 -4.41 -12.81
CA ASP A 83 4.89 -4.22 -12.73
C ASP A 83 5.43 -4.43 -11.32
N ILE A 84 6.71 -4.82 -11.27
CA ILE A 84 7.47 -4.96 -10.04
C ILE A 84 8.70 -4.09 -10.19
N GLU A 85 8.92 -3.21 -9.23
CA GLU A 85 10.05 -2.29 -9.21
C GLU A 85 10.80 -2.46 -7.89
N TYR A 86 12.13 -2.56 -7.95
CA TYR A 86 12.96 -2.64 -6.76
C TYR A 86 14.04 -1.56 -6.80
N HIS A 87 14.03 -0.68 -5.80
CA HIS A 87 14.99 0.42 -5.70
C HIS A 87 15.14 0.89 -4.25
N ASN A 88 16.36 1.23 -3.82
CA ASN A 88 16.66 1.74 -2.46
C ASN A 88 16.05 0.91 -1.32
N ASN A 89 16.25 -0.41 -1.33
CA ASN A 89 15.67 -1.36 -0.36
C ASN A 89 14.13 -1.36 -0.29
N ARG A 90 13.45 -0.72 -1.25
CA ARG A 90 12.00 -0.72 -1.37
C ARG A 90 11.58 -1.53 -2.59
N LEU A 91 10.71 -2.50 -2.38
CA LEU A 91 9.98 -3.21 -3.43
C LEU A 91 8.62 -2.53 -3.62
N ARG A 92 8.26 -2.23 -4.87
CA ARG A 92 6.90 -1.85 -5.27
C ARG A 92 6.34 -2.96 -6.14
N ILE A 93 5.11 -3.37 -5.84
CA ILE A 93 4.33 -4.29 -6.67
C ILE A 93 3.06 -3.56 -7.09
N GLY A 94 2.93 -3.28 -8.38
CA GLY A 94 1.73 -2.75 -9.00
C GLY A 94 0.80 -3.86 -9.46
N PHE A 95 -0.48 -3.78 -9.12
CA PHE A 95 -1.47 -4.80 -9.48
C PHE A 95 -2.87 -4.19 -9.58
N ARG A 96 -3.85 -5.02 -9.98
CA ARG A 96 -5.28 -4.69 -9.89
C ARG A 96 -5.98 -5.66 -8.96
N SER A 97 -6.73 -5.14 -8.00
CA SER A 97 -7.60 -5.92 -7.11
C SER A 97 -9.05 -5.60 -7.44
N ASN A 98 -9.82 -6.58 -7.89
CA ASN A 98 -11.22 -6.39 -8.32
C ASN A 98 -11.42 -5.23 -9.32
N GLY A 99 -10.48 -5.05 -10.24
CA GLY A 99 -10.52 -3.97 -11.24
C GLY A 99 -10.01 -2.61 -10.77
N ILE A 100 -9.65 -2.44 -9.49
CA ILE A 100 -9.09 -1.19 -8.95
C ILE A 100 -7.56 -1.29 -8.91
N PRO A 101 -6.80 -0.30 -9.45
CA PRO A 101 -5.35 -0.30 -9.37
C PRO A 101 -4.87 -0.18 -7.92
N ALA A 102 -3.75 -0.82 -7.63
CA ALA A 102 -3.17 -0.83 -6.29
C ALA A 102 -1.65 -1.00 -6.34
N ASN A 103 -0.98 -0.41 -5.36
CA ASN A 103 0.44 -0.63 -5.10
C ASN A 103 0.64 -1.20 -3.69
N ILE A 104 1.51 -2.19 -3.59
CA ILE A 104 2.13 -2.58 -2.33
C ILE A 104 3.57 -2.07 -2.36
N PHE A 105 3.94 -1.30 -1.34
CA PHE A 105 5.30 -0.87 -1.08
C PHE A 105 5.83 -1.66 0.11
N ILE A 106 7.00 -2.26 -0.03
CA ILE A 106 7.64 -3.09 0.99
C ILE A 106 9.04 -2.56 1.22
N ASP A 107 9.28 -2.00 2.39
CA ASP A 107 10.60 -1.56 2.83
C ASP A 107 11.32 -2.72 3.53
N LEU A 108 12.49 -3.09 3.02
CA LEU A 108 13.35 -4.09 3.65
C LEU A 108 14.16 -3.45 4.79
N ILE A 109 13.95 -3.94 6.01
CA ILE A 109 14.55 -3.45 7.27
C ILE A 109 15.58 -4.41 7.86
#